data_AF-A0A928NRY5-F1
#
_entry.id   AF-A0A928NRY5-F1
#
_cell.length_a   1.000
_cell.length_b   1.000
_cell.length_c   1.000
_cell.angle_alpha   90.00
_cell.angle_beta   90.00
_cell.angle_gamma   90.00
#
_symmetry.space_group_name_H-M   'P 1'
#
loop_
_entity.id
_entity.type
_entity.pdbx_description
1 polymer ?
#
loop_
_entity_poly.entity_id
_entity_poly.type
_entity_poly.pdbx_seq_one_letter_code
_entity_poly.pdbx_strand_id
1 'polypeptide(L)'
;MEIINLKKENYEELISVLNEVFSEHNNKKMDFEKELPKMCKKDDEHTGKHYGIKDDGKIVAVIGIYPIKVNIMGKELMFSTVGNVATLKKYEGKGYMKALMTFAMDKIEKMGVDASRLGGARQRYNRYGYEMCASLYKFDVNDYTTKSCYTNRKNIRFEKIEKDDIDKLEFIKSIRKNNGIYVYRSDDNDILGEYEVLVAWQNTPYICIDENGNYTGFISANEKGDVISDVCAKDIDSFIDIIYNWQIKVGEKIWFTVGEYDTEIIKYFSSVCSNMSIYPPCHFKIINFDKVADALIKLKASYTKLSDTEFVLGIKDYGNLLICVKDGKAFCEKCDKKPHITLDKLSATRFLFGPFSPNTVCDVNLSHILPLPLTWNTLDRL
;
A
#
# COMPACT_ATOMS: atom_id res chain seq x y z
N MET A 1 -31.05 13.60 1.08
CA MET A 1 -30.16 12.63 0.41
C MET A 1 -29.79 11.60 1.45
N GLU A 2 -30.26 10.37 1.28
CA GLU A 2 -29.99 9.27 2.21
C GLU A 2 -28.80 8.45 1.70
N ILE A 3 -27.88 8.10 2.60
CA ILE A 3 -26.76 7.20 2.33
C ILE A 3 -27.09 5.86 2.98
N ILE A 4 -27.08 4.80 2.18
CA ILE A 4 -27.39 3.44 2.62
C ILE A 4 -26.13 2.58 2.65
N ASN A 5 -26.06 1.66 3.60
CA ASN A 5 -25.10 0.57 3.54
C ASN A 5 -25.62 -0.47 2.54
N LEU A 6 -24.80 -0.82 1.54
CA LEU A 6 -25.18 -1.83 0.55
C LEU A 6 -25.12 -3.23 1.16
N LYS A 7 -25.98 -4.11 0.67
CA LYS A 7 -26.05 -5.53 1.05
C LYS A 7 -25.93 -6.42 -0.17
N LYS A 8 -25.85 -7.74 0.03
CA LYS A 8 -25.75 -8.73 -1.05
C LYS A 8 -26.78 -8.52 -2.17
N GLU A 9 -27.99 -8.08 -1.85
CA GLU A 9 -29.05 -7.84 -2.85
C GLU A 9 -28.71 -6.67 -3.79
N ASN A 10 -27.84 -5.75 -3.37
CA ASN A 10 -27.37 -4.62 -4.16
C ASN A 10 -26.15 -4.94 -5.03
N TYR A 11 -25.58 -6.15 -4.94
CA TYR A 11 -24.30 -6.50 -5.55
C TYR A 11 -24.26 -6.25 -7.06
N GLU A 12 -25.25 -6.74 -7.81
CA GLU A 12 -25.29 -6.58 -9.28
C GLU A 12 -25.34 -5.09 -9.67
N GLU A 13 -26.10 -4.30 -8.91
CA GLU A 13 -26.24 -2.87 -9.16
C GLU A 13 -24.96 -2.09 -8.80
N LEU A 14 -24.30 -2.47 -7.70
CA LEU A 14 -22.99 -1.95 -7.30
C LEU A 14 -21.94 -2.20 -8.40
N ILE A 15 -21.80 -3.46 -8.83
CA ILE A 15 -20.82 -3.84 -9.86
C ILE A 15 -21.11 -3.13 -11.18
N SER A 16 -22.38 -3.00 -11.57
CA SER A 16 -22.79 -2.25 -12.74
C SER A 16 -22.33 -0.79 -12.67
N VAL A 17 -22.58 -0.10 -11.56
CA VAL A 17 -22.16 1.31 -11.35
C VAL A 17 -20.63 1.45 -11.39
N LEU A 18 -19.89 0.55 -10.73
CA LEU A 18 -18.43 0.58 -10.74
C LEU A 18 -17.87 0.34 -12.14
N ASN A 19 -18.35 -0.70 -12.83
CA ASN A 19 -17.93 -0.98 -14.20
C ASN A 19 -18.22 0.17 -15.15
N GLU A 20 -19.41 0.79 -15.08
CA GLU A 20 -19.76 1.93 -15.94
C GLU A 20 -18.81 3.12 -15.72
N VAL A 21 -18.71 3.61 -14.48
CA VAL A 21 -17.95 4.83 -14.16
C VAL A 21 -16.47 4.66 -14.43
N PHE A 22 -15.89 3.53 -14.04
CA PHE A 22 -14.46 3.30 -14.23
C PHE A 22 -14.13 2.86 -15.66
N SER A 23 -15.07 2.28 -16.42
CA SER A 23 -14.86 2.07 -17.86
C SER A 23 -14.75 3.39 -18.61
N GLU A 24 -15.65 4.32 -18.30
CA GLU A 24 -15.62 5.66 -18.88
C GLU A 24 -14.35 6.40 -18.45
N HIS A 25 -13.97 6.35 -17.17
CA HIS A 25 -12.79 7.05 -16.67
C HIS A 25 -11.48 6.55 -17.30
N ASN A 26 -11.32 5.24 -17.48
CA ASN A 26 -10.10 4.65 -18.04
C ASN A 26 -10.13 4.54 -19.57
N ASN A 27 -11.22 4.95 -20.23
CA ASN A 27 -11.43 4.76 -21.65
C ASN A 27 -11.16 3.30 -22.12
N LYS A 28 -11.53 2.33 -21.28
CA LYS A 28 -11.34 0.90 -21.47
C LYS A 28 -12.45 0.17 -20.71
N LYS A 29 -13.04 -0.89 -21.28
CA LYS A 29 -14.01 -1.72 -20.56
C LYS A 29 -13.35 -2.33 -19.31
N MET A 30 -13.89 -2.00 -18.15
CA MET A 30 -13.50 -2.52 -16.85
C MET A 30 -14.40 -3.70 -16.46
N ASP A 31 -13.82 -4.65 -15.73
CA ASP A 31 -14.51 -5.78 -15.12
C ASP A 31 -14.04 -5.90 -13.67
N PHE A 32 -14.70 -5.17 -12.77
CA PHE A 32 -14.29 -5.04 -11.36
C PHE A 32 -14.15 -6.37 -10.63
N GLU A 33 -14.97 -7.37 -10.98
CA GLU A 33 -14.88 -8.71 -10.39
C GLU A 33 -13.57 -9.40 -10.73
N LYS A 34 -13.02 -9.15 -11.93
CA LYS A 34 -11.70 -9.66 -12.35
C LYS A 34 -10.55 -8.78 -11.87
N GLU A 35 -10.74 -7.47 -11.86
CA GLU A 35 -9.69 -6.51 -11.48
C GLU A 35 -9.44 -6.50 -9.97
N LEU A 36 -10.49 -6.69 -9.15
CA LEU A 36 -10.44 -6.60 -7.70
C LEU A 36 -11.28 -7.73 -7.06
N PRO A 37 -10.95 -9.01 -7.30
CA PRO A 37 -11.78 -10.15 -6.88
C PRO A 37 -12.01 -10.19 -5.37
N LYS A 38 -11.03 -9.73 -4.58
CA LYS A 38 -11.17 -9.64 -3.13
C LYS A 38 -12.24 -8.64 -2.68
N MET A 39 -12.40 -7.51 -3.38
CA MET A 39 -13.42 -6.50 -3.06
C MET A 39 -14.81 -6.90 -3.54
N CYS A 40 -14.87 -7.73 -4.60
CA CYS A 40 -16.06 -8.02 -5.37
C CYS A 40 -16.54 -9.45 -5.12
N LYS A 41 -17.05 -9.70 -3.90
CA LYS A 41 -17.75 -10.96 -3.56
C LYS A 41 -19.22 -10.70 -3.28
N LYS A 42 -20.08 -11.57 -3.81
CA LYS A 42 -21.54 -11.49 -3.66
C LYS A 42 -22.00 -12.06 -2.32
N ASP A 43 -21.60 -11.39 -1.25
CA ASP A 43 -22.01 -11.65 0.12
C ASP A 43 -22.17 -10.34 0.91
N ASP A 44 -22.78 -10.42 2.08
CA ASP A 44 -23.04 -9.24 2.92
C ASP A 44 -21.77 -8.67 3.53
N GLU A 45 -20.73 -9.47 3.74
CA GLU A 45 -19.48 -9.00 4.35
C GLU A 45 -18.72 -8.07 3.39
N HIS A 46 -18.59 -8.46 2.12
CA HIS A 46 -17.87 -7.71 1.10
C HIS A 46 -18.72 -6.60 0.50
N THR A 47 -19.99 -6.88 0.19
CA THR A 47 -20.91 -5.83 -0.31
C THR A 47 -21.16 -4.79 0.77
N GLY A 48 -21.22 -5.20 2.05
CA GLY A 48 -21.35 -4.34 3.22
C GLY A 48 -20.20 -3.36 3.45
N LYS A 49 -19.06 -3.53 2.77
CA LYS A 49 -17.95 -2.55 2.75
C LYS A 49 -18.24 -1.35 1.84
N HIS A 50 -19.38 -1.36 1.14
CA HIS A 50 -19.81 -0.28 0.24
C HIS A 50 -21.03 0.47 0.77
N TYR A 51 -21.07 1.77 0.45
CA TYR A 51 -22.17 2.68 0.76
C TYR A 51 -22.61 3.40 -0.49
N GLY A 52 -23.92 3.59 -0.65
CA GLY A 52 -24.50 4.15 -1.87
C GLY A 52 -25.52 5.24 -1.60
N ILE A 53 -25.75 6.07 -2.62
CA ILE A 53 -26.89 6.99 -2.70
C ILE A 53 -27.84 6.46 -3.77
N LYS A 54 -29.13 6.43 -3.45
CA LYS A 54 -30.19 6.10 -4.40
C LYS A 54 -30.90 7.33 -4.95
N ASP A 55 -31.27 7.27 -6.23
CA ASP A 55 -32.14 8.22 -6.93
C ASP A 55 -33.16 7.38 -7.72
N ASP A 56 -34.46 7.60 -7.47
CA ASP A 56 -35.56 6.81 -8.04
C ASP A 56 -35.37 5.28 -7.85
N GLY A 57 -34.99 4.87 -6.63
CA GLY A 57 -34.78 3.48 -6.26
C GLY A 57 -33.46 2.84 -6.74
N LYS A 58 -32.71 3.52 -7.61
CA LYS A 58 -31.45 3.02 -8.21
C LYS A 58 -30.22 3.62 -7.57
N ILE A 59 -29.15 2.83 -7.41
CA ILE A 59 -27.84 3.31 -6.95
C ILE A 59 -27.20 4.15 -8.05
N VAL A 60 -26.83 5.38 -7.71
CA VAL A 60 -26.27 6.35 -8.67
C VAL A 60 -24.89 6.87 -8.26
N ALA A 61 -24.51 6.65 -7.00
CA ALA A 61 -23.17 6.95 -6.51
C ALA A 61 -22.81 5.97 -5.40
N VAL A 62 -21.53 5.60 -5.31
CA VAL A 62 -21.00 4.63 -4.35
C VAL A 62 -19.63 5.05 -3.81
N ILE A 63 -19.31 4.54 -2.62
CA ILE A 63 -17.99 4.62 -1.98
C ILE A 63 -17.72 3.31 -1.23
N GLY A 64 -16.50 2.82 -1.30
CA GLY A 64 -16.02 1.68 -0.53
C GLY A 64 -15.11 2.10 0.63
N ILE A 65 -15.25 1.42 1.77
CA ILE A 65 -14.39 1.57 2.96
C ILE A 65 -13.96 0.17 3.40
N TYR A 66 -12.69 -0.14 3.21
CA TYR A 66 -12.14 -1.48 3.44
C TYR A 66 -11.13 -1.43 4.59
N PRO A 67 -11.44 -1.97 5.77
CA PRO A 67 -10.47 -2.08 6.86
C PRO A 67 -9.37 -3.07 6.50
N ILE A 68 -8.15 -2.75 6.91
CA ILE A 68 -6.94 -3.50 6.59
C ILE A 68 -6.12 -3.61 7.86
N LYS A 69 -5.95 -4.83 8.37
CA LYS A 69 -5.02 -5.07 9.46
C LYS A 69 -3.59 -5.01 8.91
N VAL A 70 -2.70 -4.36 9.64
CA VAL A 70 -1.28 -4.20 9.27
C VAL A 70 -0.40 -4.52 10.48
N ASN A 71 0.69 -5.25 10.26
CA ASN A 71 1.75 -5.44 11.24
C ASN A 71 2.95 -4.58 10.87
N ILE A 72 3.46 -3.81 11.83
CA ILE A 72 4.72 -3.07 11.70
C ILE A 72 5.55 -3.36 12.95
N MET A 73 6.66 -4.09 12.81
CA MET A 73 7.54 -4.47 13.93
C MET A 73 6.80 -5.14 15.11
N GLY A 74 5.86 -6.04 14.81
CA GLY A 74 5.06 -6.75 15.82
C GLY A 74 3.88 -5.94 16.37
N LYS A 75 3.75 -4.65 16.03
CA LYS A 75 2.61 -3.82 16.41
C LYS A 75 1.50 -3.96 15.37
N GLU A 76 0.34 -4.44 15.81
CA GLU A 76 -0.86 -4.49 14.98
C GLU A 76 -1.52 -3.11 14.95
N LEU A 77 -1.73 -2.58 13.75
CA LEU A 77 -2.43 -1.33 13.46
C LEU A 77 -3.62 -1.63 12.56
N MET A 78 -4.65 -0.81 12.64
CA MET A 78 -5.79 -0.87 11.73
C MET A 78 -5.68 0.27 10.72
N PHE A 79 -5.56 -0.07 9.45
CA PHE A 79 -5.64 0.88 8.35
C PHE A 79 -7.00 0.75 7.67
N SER A 80 -7.34 1.68 6.76
CA SER A 80 -8.44 1.48 5.82
C SER A 80 -8.08 1.92 4.42
N THR A 81 -8.63 1.29 3.39
CA THR A 81 -8.69 1.86 2.04
C THR A 81 -10.05 2.53 1.85
N VAL A 82 -10.04 3.79 1.44
CA VAL A 82 -11.22 4.40 0.80
C VAL A 82 -11.02 4.33 -0.70
N GLY A 83 -11.94 3.64 -1.35
CA GLY A 83 -11.87 3.32 -2.77
C GLY A 83 -13.26 3.32 -3.40
N ASN A 84 -13.33 2.87 -4.65
CA ASN A 84 -14.60 2.66 -5.35
C ASN A 84 -15.52 3.90 -5.29
N VAL A 85 -14.92 5.09 -5.33
CA VAL A 85 -15.64 6.37 -5.31
C VAL A 85 -16.16 6.64 -6.71
N ALA A 86 -17.43 6.33 -6.93
CA ALA A 86 -18.04 6.43 -8.26
C ALA A 86 -19.36 7.21 -8.19
N THR A 87 -19.63 7.99 -9.22
CA THR A 87 -20.93 8.66 -9.44
C THR A 87 -21.22 8.55 -10.92
N LEU A 88 -22.39 8.01 -11.27
CA LEU A 88 -22.83 7.91 -12.66
C LEU A 88 -22.83 9.30 -13.31
N LYS A 89 -22.34 9.42 -14.54
CA LYS A 89 -22.12 10.71 -15.22
C LYS A 89 -23.33 11.64 -15.22
N LYS A 90 -24.53 11.09 -15.44
CA LYS A 90 -25.81 11.85 -15.42
C LYS A 90 -26.10 12.51 -14.05
N TYR A 91 -25.46 12.05 -12.99
CA TYR A 91 -25.69 12.46 -11.60
C TYR A 91 -24.53 13.27 -11.01
N GLU A 92 -23.50 13.58 -11.81
CA GLU A 92 -22.44 14.49 -11.41
C GLU A 92 -22.96 15.91 -11.14
N GLY A 93 -22.18 16.72 -10.42
CA GLY A 93 -22.56 18.08 -10.04
C GLY A 93 -23.61 18.19 -8.92
N LYS A 94 -24.27 17.09 -8.53
CA LYS A 94 -25.30 17.05 -7.46
C LYS A 94 -24.75 16.96 -6.04
N GLY A 95 -23.42 16.95 -5.86
CA GLY A 95 -22.77 16.87 -4.55
C GLY A 95 -22.69 15.47 -3.92
N TYR A 96 -23.05 14.40 -4.64
CA TYR A 96 -23.06 13.02 -4.13
C TYR A 96 -21.70 12.56 -3.62
N MET A 97 -20.62 12.78 -4.39
CA MET A 97 -19.26 12.48 -3.95
C MET A 97 -18.88 13.21 -2.65
N LYS A 98 -19.30 14.47 -2.48
CA LYS A 98 -19.02 15.24 -1.25
C LYS A 98 -19.75 14.62 -0.05
N ALA A 99 -21.01 14.24 -0.22
CA ALA A 99 -21.81 13.59 0.82
C ALA A 99 -21.20 12.23 1.22
N LEU A 100 -20.86 11.38 0.25
CA LEU A 100 -20.24 10.07 0.47
C LEU A 100 -18.87 10.17 1.14
N MET A 101 -18.01 11.11 0.71
CA MET A 101 -16.72 11.32 1.37
C MET A 101 -16.87 11.82 2.80
N THR A 102 -17.82 12.73 3.07
CA THR A 102 -18.08 13.22 4.43
C THR A 102 -18.53 12.07 5.33
N PHE A 103 -19.46 11.26 4.84
CA PHE A 103 -19.90 10.05 5.51
C PHE A 103 -18.73 9.08 5.77
N ALA A 104 -17.87 8.85 4.77
CA ALA A 104 -16.73 7.96 4.93
C ALA A 104 -15.75 8.45 6.00
N MET A 105 -15.52 9.76 6.13
CA MET A 105 -14.63 10.30 7.17
C MET A 105 -15.19 10.06 8.57
N ASP A 106 -16.49 10.30 8.78
CA ASP A 106 -17.17 10.00 10.05
C ASP A 106 -17.14 8.50 10.37
N LYS A 107 -17.36 7.64 9.36
CA LYS A 107 -17.30 6.19 9.54
C LYS A 107 -15.90 5.72 9.95
N ILE A 108 -14.85 6.19 9.26
CA ILE A 108 -13.44 5.85 9.54
C ILE A 108 -13.04 6.25 10.96
N GLU A 109 -13.46 7.44 11.40
CA GLU A 109 -13.22 7.91 12.76
C GLU A 109 -13.89 7.01 13.80
N LYS A 110 -15.16 6.64 13.58
CA LYS A 110 -15.91 5.72 14.45
C LYS A 110 -15.36 4.30 14.46
N MET A 111 -14.72 3.85 13.38
CA MET A 111 -14.08 2.54 13.29
C MET A 111 -12.77 2.48 14.07
N GLY A 112 -12.22 3.62 14.51
CA GLY A 112 -11.01 3.66 15.31
C GLY A 112 -9.76 3.23 14.56
N VAL A 113 -9.73 3.38 13.23
CA VAL A 113 -8.53 3.07 12.44
C VAL A 113 -7.41 4.07 12.73
N ASP A 114 -6.17 3.64 12.59
CA ASP A 114 -4.96 4.44 12.85
C ASP A 114 -4.54 5.29 11.64
N ALA A 115 -4.82 4.80 10.42
CA ALA A 115 -4.61 5.52 9.17
C ALA A 115 -5.60 5.09 8.09
N SER A 116 -5.78 5.91 7.05
CA SER A 116 -6.54 5.55 5.86
C SER A 116 -5.76 5.91 4.61
N ARG A 117 -5.83 5.07 3.57
CA ARG A 117 -5.24 5.30 2.25
C ARG A 117 -6.31 5.55 1.18
N LEU A 118 -5.96 6.35 0.18
CA LEU A 118 -6.81 6.64 -0.97
C LEU A 118 -5.97 7.02 -2.21
N GLY A 119 -6.38 6.50 -3.37
CA GLY A 119 -5.81 6.87 -4.69
C GLY A 119 -6.58 8.00 -5.38
N GLY A 120 -6.00 8.61 -6.42
CA GLY A 120 -6.65 9.64 -7.24
C GLY A 120 -6.06 11.04 -7.07
N ALA A 121 -6.81 12.08 -7.44
CA ALA A 121 -6.28 13.45 -7.52
C ALA A 121 -6.04 14.10 -6.16
N ARG A 122 -4.80 14.48 -5.86
CA ARG A 122 -4.37 15.10 -4.59
C ARG A 122 -5.28 16.24 -4.12
N GLN A 123 -5.53 17.23 -4.98
CA GLN A 123 -6.30 18.45 -4.65
C GLN A 123 -7.75 18.13 -4.26
N ARG A 124 -8.30 17.04 -4.81
CA ARG A 124 -9.67 16.59 -4.53
C ARG A 124 -9.81 16.11 -3.09
N TYR A 125 -8.78 15.45 -2.57
CA TYR A 125 -8.83 14.71 -1.31
C TYR A 125 -8.11 15.38 -0.14
N ASN A 126 -7.25 16.39 -0.39
CA ASN A 126 -6.59 17.15 0.69
C ASN A 126 -7.56 17.72 1.73
N ARG A 127 -8.71 18.24 1.29
CA ARG A 127 -9.75 18.77 2.20
C ARG A 127 -10.36 17.74 3.16
N TYR A 128 -10.17 16.44 2.91
CA TYR A 128 -10.59 15.35 3.82
C TYR A 128 -9.43 14.86 4.70
N GLY A 129 -8.26 15.48 4.62
CA GLY A 129 -7.07 15.13 5.41
C GLY A 129 -6.15 14.11 4.75
N TYR A 130 -6.37 13.77 3.48
CA TYR A 130 -5.46 12.91 2.73
C TYR A 130 -4.30 13.72 2.17
N GLU A 131 -3.08 13.24 2.34
CA GLU A 131 -1.88 13.86 1.78
C GLU A 131 -0.98 12.81 1.14
N MET A 132 -0.28 13.23 0.08
CA MET A 132 0.70 12.41 -0.61
C MET A 132 1.90 12.18 0.30
N CYS A 133 2.10 10.93 0.70
CA CYS A 133 3.21 10.49 1.54
C CYS A 133 3.48 9.00 1.28
N ALA A 134 4.32 8.38 2.11
CA ALA A 134 4.94 7.08 1.87
C ALA A 134 5.91 7.11 0.68
N SER A 135 6.77 6.10 0.59
CA SER A 135 7.76 5.97 -0.49
C SER A 135 7.87 4.52 -0.97
N LEU A 136 7.92 4.36 -2.29
CA LEU A 136 8.36 3.14 -2.95
C LEU A 136 9.61 3.45 -3.78
N TYR A 137 10.61 2.57 -3.68
CA TYR A 137 11.86 2.65 -4.45
C TYR A 137 11.74 1.72 -5.65
N LYS A 138 11.75 2.31 -6.85
CA LYS A 138 11.61 1.62 -8.12
C LYS A 138 12.95 1.43 -8.80
N PHE A 139 13.18 0.22 -9.31
CA PHE A 139 14.38 -0.13 -10.06
C PHE A 139 14.02 -0.74 -11.40
N ASP A 140 14.67 -0.27 -12.47
CA ASP A 140 14.53 -0.80 -13.83
C ASP A 140 15.69 -1.74 -14.16
N VAL A 141 15.39 -2.97 -14.56
CA VAL A 141 16.38 -3.97 -15.00
C VAL A 141 16.11 -4.32 -16.46
N ASN A 142 17.14 -4.21 -17.29
CA ASN A 142 17.07 -4.54 -18.71
C ASN A 142 18.14 -5.58 -19.10
N ASP A 143 18.08 -6.05 -20.33
CA ASP A 143 19.01 -7.06 -20.87
C ASP A 143 20.49 -6.66 -20.71
N TYR A 144 20.83 -5.38 -20.92
CA TYR A 144 22.21 -4.90 -20.72
C TYR A 144 22.67 -5.02 -19.27
N THR A 145 21.81 -4.62 -18.32
CA THR A 145 22.06 -4.75 -16.88
C THR A 145 22.27 -6.21 -16.51
N THR A 146 21.38 -7.09 -16.96
CA THR A 146 21.45 -8.53 -16.71
C THR A 146 22.74 -9.14 -17.25
N LYS A 147 23.08 -8.86 -18.51
CA LYS A 147 24.31 -9.40 -19.13
C LYS A 147 25.58 -8.93 -18.43
N SER A 148 25.58 -7.70 -17.92
CA SER A 148 26.77 -7.08 -17.32
C SER A 148 26.95 -7.44 -15.85
N CYS A 149 25.86 -7.61 -15.10
CA CYS A 149 25.88 -7.70 -13.64
C CYS A 149 25.54 -9.09 -13.09
N TYR A 150 24.82 -9.92 -13.84
CA TYR A 150 24.42 -11.26 -13.40
C TYR A 150 25.44 -12.33 -13.82
N THR A 151 26.58 -12.36 -13.12
CA THR A 151 27.73 -13.20 -13.45
C THR A 151 27.60 -14.63 -12.93
N ASN A 152 27.06 -14.83 -11.73
CA ASN A 152 26.89 -16.14 -11.09
C ASN A 152 25.46 -16.65 -11.30
N ARG A 153 25.15 -17.03 -12.54
CA ARG A 153 23.79 -17.37 -12.96
C ARG A 153 23.30 -18.65 -12.29
N LYS A 154 22.40 -18.54 -11.31
CA LYS A 154 21.56 -19.67 -10.89
C LYS A 154 20.30 -19.72 -11.74
N ASN A 155 19.77 -20.92 -11.95
CA ASN A 155 18.50 -21.07 -12.63
C ASN A 155 17.33 -20.98 -11.64
N ILE A 156 16.38 -20.08 -11.91
CA ILE A 156 15.12 -20.01 -11.17
C ILE A 156 13.98 -20.40 -12.11
N ARG A 157 13.22 -21.40 -11.70
CA ARG A 157 12.01 -21.84 -12.40
C ARG A 157 10.80 -21.10 -11.82
N PHE A 158 9.94 -20.62 -12.72
CA PHE A 158 8.69 -19.95 -12.37
C PHE A 158 7.51 -20.85 -12.69
N GLU A 159 6.78 -21.29 -11.66
CA GLU A 159 5.51 -21.99 -11.83
C GLU A 159 4.36 -21.05 -11.49
N LYS A 160 3.34 -21.01 -12.35
CA LYS A 160 2.13 -20.23 -12.07
C LYS A 160 1.48 -20.77 -10.80
N ILE A 161 0.96 -19.86 -9.98
CA ILE A 161 0.17 -20.19 -8.79
C ILE A 161 -1.29 -20.14 -9.19
N GLU A 162 -2.03 -21.21 -8.89
CA GLU A 162 -3.49 -21.26 -9.03
C GLU A 162 -4.15 -21.12 -7.65
N LYS A 163 -5.44 -20.78 -7.64
CA LYS A 163 -6.20 -20.54 -6.40
C LYS A 163 -6.20 -21.72 -5.40
N ASP A 164 -6.02 -22.94 -5.91
CA ASP A 164 -6.08 -24.19 -5.13
C ASP A 164 -4.67 -24.67 -4.70
N ASP A 165 -3.60 -23.94 -5.04
CA ASP A 165 -2.21 -24.24 -4.64
C ASP A 165 -1.93 -23.79 -3.18
N ILE A 166 -2.60 -24.44 -2.23
CA ILE A 166 -2.60 -24.03 -0.80
C ILE A 166 -1.18 -23.99 -0.21
N ASP A 167 -0.33 -24.96 -0.56
CA ASP A 167 1.06 -25.04 -0.09
C ASP A 167 1.91 -23.85 -0.54
N LYS A 168 1.76 -23.42 -1.81
CA LYS A 168 2.42 -22.22 -2.35
C LYS A 168 1.93 -20.95 -1.66
N LEU A 169 0.61 -20.85 -1.42
CA LEU A 169 0.02 -19.68 -0.75
C LEU A 169 0.45 -19.58 0.72
N GLU A 170 0.55 -20.70 1.44
CA GLU A 170 1.08 -20.73 2.81
C GLU A 170 2.56 -20.34 2.86
N PHE A 171 3.37 -20.79 1.88
CA PHE A 171 4.74 -20.34 1.76
C PHE A 171 4.83 -18.81 1.56
N ILE A 172 4.00 -18.25 0.68
CA ILE A 172 3.94 -16.79 0.45
C ILE A 172 3.56 -16.04 1.72
N LYS A 173 2.49 -16.49 2.39
CA LYS A 173 2.04 -15.92 3.66
C LYS A 173 3.15 -15.95 4.71
N SER A 174 3.92 -17.05 4.77
CA SER A 174 5.05 -17.21 5.68
C SER A 174 6.18 -16.24 5.40
N ILE A 175 6.69 -16.16 4.16
CA ILE A 175 7.83 -15.30 3.86
C ILE A 175 7.49 -13.81 3.98
N ARG A 176 6.26 -13.39 3.63
CA ARG A 176 5.81 -12.00 3.75
C ARG A 176 5.74 -11.50 5.19
N LYS A 177 5.58 -12.38 6.18
CA LYS A 177 5.59 -12.00 7.61
C LYS A 177 6.96 -11.46 8.06
N ASN A 178 8.02 -11.71 7.30
CA ASN A 178 9.35 -11.18 7.57
C ASN A 178 9.55 -9.75 7.03
N ASN A 179 8.59 -9.22 6.25
CA ASN A 179 8.67 -7.84 5.75
C ASN A 179 8.50 -6.84 6.92
N GLY A 180 9.20 -5.71 6.84
CA GLY A 180 9.09 -4.64 7.85
C GLY A 180 7.67 -4.10 8.01
N ILE A 181 6.89 -4.11 6.93
CA ILE A 181 5.45 -3.82 6.92
C ILE A 181 4.74 -5.01 6.26
N TYR A 182 3.83 -5.63 7.01
CA TYR A 182 3.04 -6.77 6.54
C TYR A 182 1.53 -6.45 6.59
N VAL A 183 0.88 -6.55 5.44
CA VAL A 183 -0.59 -6.43 5.33
C VAL A 183 -1.20 -7.82 5.40
N TYR A 184 -2.15 -8.01 6.32
CA TYR A 184 -2.91 -9.26 6.43
C TYR A 184 -3.88 -9.33 5.24
N ARG A 185 -3.59 -10.21 4.28
CA ARG A 185 -4.46 -10.43 3.11
C ARG A 185 -5.44 -11.58 3.32
N SER A 186 -5.26 -12.36 4.36
CA SER A 186 -6.13 -13.46 4.73
C SER A 186 -6.21 -13.55 6.25
N ASP A 187 -7.36 -13.99 6.74
CA ASP A 187 -7.44 -14.55 8.08
C ASP A 187 -6.90 -15.98 8.06
N ASP A 188 -6.57 -16.56 9.22
CA ASP A 188 -5.97 -17.90 9.29
C ASP A 188 -6.86 -19.02 8.73
N ASN A 189 -8.16 -18.74 8.51
CA ASN A 189 -9.11 -19.68 7.94
C ASN A 189 -9.43 -19.44 6.45
N ASP A 190 -8.90 -18.38 5.82
CA ASP A 190 -9.22 -18.02 4.42
C ASP A 190 -7.97 -17.60 3.63
N ILE A 191 -7.10 -18.57 3.31
CA ILE A 191 -5.87 -18.35 2.54
C ILE A 191 -6.13 -17.80 1.13
N LEU A 192 -7.36 -17.94 0.60
CA LEU A 192 -7.74 -17.46 -0.73
C LEU A 192 -7.55 -15.96 -0.88
N GLY A 193 -7.66 -15.20 0.21
CA GLY A 193 -7.41 -13.76 0.21
C GLY A 193 -5.96 -13.38 -0.18
N GLU A 194 -4.96 -14.26 0.01
CA GLU A 194 -3.61 -14.05 -0.53
C GLU A 194 -3.63 -14.13 -2.06
N TYR A 195 -4.25 -15.18 -2.62
CA TYR A 195 -4.36 -15.36 -4.07
C TYR A 195 -5.13 -14.21 -4.73
N GLU A 196 -6.27 -13.82 -4.19
CA GLU A 196 -7.14 -12.78 -4.76
C GLU A 196 -6.44 -11.41 -4.84
N VAL A 197 -5.60 -11.07 -3.85
CA VAL A 197 -4.79 -9.84 -3.92
C VAL A 197 -3.68 -9.97 -4.95
N LEU A 198 -3.03 -11.14 -5.03
CA LEU A 198 -1.93 -11.36 -5.98
C LEU A 198 -2.40 -11.30 -7.45
N VAL A 199 -3.64 -11.70 -7.75
CA VAL A 199 -4.20 -11.62 -9.12
C VAL A 199 -4.89 -10.30 -9.43
N ALA A 200 -5.03 -9.40 -8.45
CA ALA A 200 -5.65 -8.10 -8.65
C ALA A 200 -4.98 -7.34 -9.80
N TRP A 201 -5.75 -6.53 -10.51
CA TRP A 201 -5.33 -5.82 -11.74
C TRP A 201 -4.79 -6.75 -12.83
N GLN A 202 -5.35 -7.96 -12.92
CA GLN A 202 -4.96 -9.00 -13.88
C GLN A 202 -3.49 -9.39 -13.79
N ASN A 203 -2.92 -9.33 -12.59
CA ASN A 203 -1.58 -9.85 -12.36
C ASN A 203 -1.61 -11.39 -12.35
N THR A 204 -0.48 -12.01 -12.68
CA THR A 204 -0.28 -13.45 -12.60
C THR A 204 0.81 -13.75 -11.56
N PRO A 205 0.48 -14.47 -10.48
CA PRO A 205 1.45 -14.91 -9.50
C PRO A 205 2.22 -16.15 -9.96
N TYR A 206 3.51 -16.18 -9.61
CA TYR A 206 4.40 -17.31 -9.83
C TYR A 206 5.20 -17.61 -8.56
N ILE A 207 5.33 -18.90 -8.22
CA ILE A 207 6.28 -19.36 -7.23
C ILE A 207 7.66 -19.50 -7.88
N CYS A 208 8.71 -19.12 -7.16
CA CYS A 208 10.10 -19.18 -7.60
C CYS A 208 10.79 -20.40 -6.99
N ILE A 209 11.32 -21.29 -7.84
CA ILE A 209 11.85 -22.59 -7.44
C ILE A 209 13.32 -22.68 -7.87
N ASP A 210 14.21 -23.04 -6.95
CA ASP A 210 15.63 -23.27 -7.26
C ASP A 210 15.89 -24.63 -7.96
N GLU A 211 17.15 -24.86 -8.33
CA GLU A 211 17.61 -26.10 -8.99
C GLU A 211 17.43 -27.36 -8.13
N ASN A 212 17.31 -27.20 -6.81
CA ASN A 212 17.08 -28.29 -5.87
C ASN A 212 15.58 -28.55 -5.61
N GLY A 213 14.69 -27.77 -6.23
CA GLY A 213 13.25 -27.88 -6.05
C GLY A 213 12.69 -27.12 -4.85
N ASN A 214 13.49 -26.27 -4.18
CA ASN A 214 13.01 -25.51 -3.02
C ASN A 214 12.35 -24.20 -3.45
N TYR A 215 11.32 -23.79 -2.71
CA TYR A 215 10.74 -22.45 -2.85
C TYR A 215 11.71 -21.39 -2.32
N THR A 216 11.98 -20.39 -3.15
CA THR A 216 12.92 -19.30 -2.86
C THR A 216 12.25 -17.93 -2.75
N GLY A 217 11.02 -17.82 -3.25
CA GLY A 217 10.26 -16.58 -3.26
C GLY A 217 9.03 -16.69 -4.15
N PHE A 218 8.38 -15.57 -4.42
CA PHE A 218 7.33 -15.44 -5.41
C PHE A 218 7.44 -14.11 -6.13
N ILE A 219 6.77 -14.02 -7.27
CA ILE A 219 6.50 -12.77 -7.98
C ILE A 219 5.01 -12.72 -8.33
N SER A 220 4.45 -11.52 -8.41
CA SER A 220 3.20 -11.28 -9.13
C SER A 220 3.43 -10.17 -10.14
N ALA A 221 3.18 -10.46 -11.40
CA ALA A 221 3.50 -9.57 -12.51
C ALA A 221 2.29 -9.33 -13.41
N ASN A 222 2.25 -8.18 -14.09
CA ASN A 222 1.19 -7.89 -15.04
C ASN A 222 1.21 -8.85 -16.24
N GLU A 223 0.21 -8.76 -17.12
CA GLU A 223 0.08 -9.62 -18.32
C GLU A 223 1.34 -9.67 -19.19
N LYS A 224 2.06 -8.54 -19.34
CA LYS A 224 3.30 -8.47 -20.13
C LYS A 224 4.54 -8.99 -19.39
N GLY A 225 4.46 -9.12 -18.07
CA GLY A 225 5.60 -9.45 -17.20
C GLY A 225 6.60 -8.31 -16.98
N ASP A 226 6.43 -7.15 -17.63
CA ASP A 226 7.33 -5.99 -17.52
C ASP A 226 7.14 -5.18 -16.23
N VAL A 227 6.03 -5.40 -15.52
CA VAL A 227 5.74 -4.84 -14.21
C VAL A 227 5.63 -5.95 -13.18
N ILE A 228 6.54 -5.99 -12.21
CA ILE A 228 6.42 -6.83 -11.04
C ILE A 228 5.70 -6.03 -9.95
N SER A 229 4.43 -6.34 -9.73
CA SER A 229 3.56 -5.66 -8.77
C SER A 229 3.76 -6.12 -7.32
N ASP A 230 4.29 -7.33 -7.13
CA ASP A 230 4.67 -7.85 -5.82
C ASP A 230 5.81 -8.87 -5.96
N VAL A 231 6.74 -8.86 -5.02
CA VAL A 231 7.88 -9.79 -4.99
C VAL A 231 8.40 -9.90 -3.57
N CYS A 232 8.70 -11.14 -3.16
CA CYS A 232 9.37 -11.43 -1.90
C CYS A 232 10.23 -12.67 -2.08
N ALA A 233 11.38 -12.69 -1.43
CA ALA A 233 12.32 -13.81 -1.47
C ALA A 233 12.81 -14.13 -0.05
N LYS A 234 13.32 -15.35 0.15
CA LYS A 234 13.82 -15.79 1.46
C LYS A 234 15.09 -15.04 1.92
N ASP A 235 15.88 -14.54 0.97
CA ASP A 235 17.13 -13.82 1.19
C ASP A 235 17.46 -12.95 -0.03
N ILE A 236 18.48 -12.09 0.11
CA ILE A 236 18.94 -11.17 -0.94
C ILE A 236 19.44 -11.89 -2.20
N ASP A 237 20.18 -13.00 -2.04
CA ASP A 237 20.71 -13.77 -3.17
C ASP A 237 19.57 -14.34 -4.01
N SER A 238 18.56 -14.92 -3.35
CA SER A 238 17.35 -15.42 -4.01
C SER A 238 16.59 -14.29 -4.69
N PHE A 239 16.49 -13.11 -4.08
CA PHE A 239 15.85 -11.95 -4.69
C PHE A 239 16.55 -11.55 -5.99
N ILE A 240 17.88 -11.46 -5.96
CA ILE A 240 18.71 -11.12 -7.14
C ILE A 240 18.50 -12.17 -8.24
N ASP A 241 18.60 -13.45 -7.91
CA ASP A 241 18.42 -14.57 -8.84
C ASP A 241 17.02 -14.53 -9.47
N ILE A 242 15.97 -14.27 -8.68
CA ILE A 242 14.58 -14.14 -9.14
C ILE A 242 14.43 -13.00 -10.15
N ILE A 243 14.91 -11.80 -9.82
CA ILE A 243 14.75 -10.62 -10.69
C ILE A 243 15.47 -10.82 -12.02
N TYR A 244 16.72 -11.30 -12.02
CA TYR A 244 17.44 -11.50 -13.27
C TYR A 244 16.87 -12.65 -14.12
N ASN A 245 16.49 -13.79 -13.51
CA ASN A 245 15.83 -14.86 -14.26
C ASN A 245 14.47 -14.42 -14.82
N TRP A 246 13.72 -13.59 -14.08
CA TRP A 246 12.48 -13.03 -14.60
C TRP A 246 12.73 -12.09 -15.78
N GLN A 247 13.73 -11.20 -15.67
CA GLN A 247 14.11 -10.32 -16.77
C GLN A 247 14.50 -11.14 -18.02
N ILE A 248 15.29 -12.21 -17.87
CA ILE A 248 15.67 -13.11 -18.97
C ILE A 248 14.44 -13.77 -19.58
N LYS A 249 13.50 -14.25 -18.75
CA LYS A 249 12.26 -14.88 -19.21
C LYS A 249 11.36 -13.92 -19.99
N VAL A 250 11.23 -12.68 -19.52
CA VAL A 250 10.41 -11.64 -20.18
C VAL A 250 11.10 -11.13 -21.44
N GLY A 251 12.43 -11.03 -21.44
CA GLY A 251 13.22 -10.55 -22.59
C GLY A 251 13.16 -9.03 -22.82
N GLU A 252 12.41 -8.30 -22.02
CA GLU A 252 12.28 -6.84 -22.08
C GLU A 252 12.79 -6.18 -20.80
N LYS A 253 12.69 -4.84 -20.74
CA LYS A 253 12.94 -4.08 -19.51
C LYS A 253 11.82 -4.36 -18.52
N ILE A 254 12.18 -4.83 -17.34
CA ILE A 254 11.25 -5.02 -16.22
C ILE A 254 11.47 -3.92 -15.17
N TRP A 255 10.49 -3.71 -14.31
CA TRP A 255 10.69 -2.97 -13.07
C TRP A 255 9.90 -3.55 -11.91
N PHE A 256 10.40 -3.29 -10.71
CA PHE A 256 9.79 -3.68 -9.44
C PHE A 256 9.95 -2.54 -8.43
N THR A 257 9.24 -2.64 -7.31
CA THR A 257 9.38 -1.69 -6.20
C THR A 257 9.63 -2.38 -4.87
N VAL A 258 10.41 -1.73 -4.01
CA VAL A 258 10.66 -2.14 -2.62
C VAL A 258 10.44 -1.00 -1.64
N GLY A 259 10.35 -1.33 -0.36
CA GLY A 259 10.27 -0.36 0.72
C GLY A 259 11.64 0.19 1.12
N GLU A 260 11.67 1.33 1.82
CA GLU A 260 12.92 1.93 2.33
C GLU A 260 13.72 0.97 3.22
N TYR A 261 13.01 0.10 3.96
CA TYR A 261 13.62 -0.87 4.88
C TYR A 261 14.30 -2.05 4.17
N ASP A 262 14.12 -2.22 2.86
CA ASP A 262 14.74 -3.29 2.05
C ASP A 262 16.18 -2.91 1.66
N THR A 263 17.00 -2.58 2.66
CA THR A 263 18.29 -1.90 2.46
C THR A 263 19.30 -2.69 1.63
N GLU A 264 19.31 -4.02 1.75
CA GLU A 264 20.22 -4.87 0.97
C GLU A 264 19.83 -4.89 -0.51
N ILE A 265 18.52 -4.94 -0.81
CA ILE A 265 17.99 -4.88 -2.17
C ILE A 265 18.28 -3.50 -2.77
N ILE A 266 17.99 -2.43 -2.03
CA ILE A 266 18.29 -1.05 -2.46
C ILE A 266 19.78 -0.89 -2.73
N LYS A 267 20.65 -1.36 -1.82
CA LYS A 267 22.12 -1.26 -1.97
C LYS A 267 22.60 -1.99 -3.23
N TYR A 268 22.09 -3.18 -3.50
CA TYR A 268 22.45 -3.93 -4.69
C TYR A 268 21.94 -3.24 -5.96
N PHE A 269 20.61 -3.06 -6.09
CA PHE A 269 20.01 -2.60 -7.34
C PHE A 269 20.31 -1.13 -7.65
N SER A 270 20.52 -0.27 -6.66
CA SER A 270 20.98 1.11 -6.93
C SER A 270 22.35 1.18 -7.59
N SER A 271 23.20 0.14 -7.44
CA SER A 271 24.53 0.09 -8.05
C SER A 271 24.56 -0.49 -9.47
N VAL A 272 23.48 -1.16 -9.89
CA VAL A 272 23.45 -1.88 -11.18
C VAL A 272 22.27 -1.52 -12.08
N CYS A 273 21.17 -1.00 -11.53
CA CYS A 273 19.95 -0.77 -12.31
C CYS A 273 20.18 0.24 -13.45
N SER A 274 19.40 0.08 -14.52
CA SER A 274 19.46 0.99 -15.67
C SER A 274 18.81 2.35 -15.38
N ASN A 275 17.85 2.39 -14.45
CA ASN A 275 17.18 3.60 -14.00
C ASN A 275 16.55 3.34 -12.62
N MET A 276 16.39 4.40 -11.81
CA MET A 276 15.70 4.32 -10.52
C MET A 276 14.80 5.54 -10.29
N SER A 277 13.75 5.37 -9.49
CA SER A 277 12.92 6.48 -9.03
C SER A 277 12.33 6.21 -7.64
N ILE A 278 11.95 7.27 -6.92
CA ILE A 278 11.21 7.20 -5.67
C ILE A 278 9.88 7.89 -5.89
N TYR A 279 8.77 7.23 -5.53
CA TYR A 279 7.45 7.83 -5.65
C TYR A 279 6.49 7.42 -4.52
N PRO A 280 5.54 8.29 -4.17
CA PRO A 280 4.50 7.96 -3.19
C PRO A 280 3.43 7.05 -3.83
N PRO A 281 3.09 5.90 -3.22
CA PRO A 281 2.14 4.93 -3.79
C PRO A 281 0.69 5.42 -3.79
N CYS A 282 0.31 6.31 -2.86
CA CYS A 282 -1.02 6.87 -2.73
C CYS A 282 -1.03 8.07 -1.76
N HIS A 283 -2.22 8.50 -1.33
CA HIS A 283 -2.40 9.49 -0.28
C HIS A 283 -2.80 8.79 1.01
N PHE A 284 -2.33 9.29 2.15
CA PHE A 284 -2.74 8.83 3.48
C PHE A 284 -3.37 9.96 4.30
N LYS A 285 -4.36 9.58 5.09
CA LYS A 285 -4.88 10.34 6.22
C LYS A 285 -4.42 9.61 7.48
N ILE A 286 -3.62 10.26 8.31
CA ILE A 286 -3.18 9.71 9.60
C ILE A 286 -4.18 10.15 10.66
N ILE A 287 -4.74 9.18 11.40
CA ILE A 287 -5.70 9.43 12.49
C ILE A 287 -4.93 9.42 13.82
N ASN A 288 -4.15 8.36 14.07
CA ASN A 288 -3.36 8.19 15.29
C ASN A 288 -1.85 8.34 14.98
N PHE A 289 -1.38 9.59 14.93
CA PHE A 289 0.02 9.91 14.62
C PHE A 289 1.01 9.23 15.58
N ASP A 290 0.74 9.23 16.88
CA ASP A 290 1.51 8.53 17.91
C ASP A 290 1.71 7.06 17.58
N LYS A 291 0.64 6.33 17.29
CA LYS A 291 0.71 4.89 17.04
C LYS A 291 1.47 4.56 15.76
N VAL A 292 1.18 5.28 14.68
CA VAL A 292 1.79 5.06 13.35
C VAL A 292 3.25 5.50 13.35
N ALA A 293 3.57 6.69 13.89
CA ALA A 293 4.94 7.17 13.97
C ALA A 293 5.81 6.29 14.88
N ASP A 294 5.27 5.81 16.00
CA ASP A 294 5.98 4.91 16.92
C ASP A 294 6.33 3.58 16.25
N ALA A 295 5.40 3.00 15.48
CA ALA A 295 5.65 1.76 14.77
C ALA A 295 6.75 1.94 13.70
N LEU A 296 6.66 3.03 12.94
CA LEU A 296 7.58 3.29 11.84
C LEU A 296 8.97 3.77 12.30
N ILE A 297 9.09 4.50 13.42
CA ILE A 297 10.42 4.86 13.94
C ILE A 297 11.15 3.65 14.50
N LYS A 298 10.42 2.68 15.09
CA LYS A 298 10.97 1.39 15.50
C LYS A 298 11.41 0.56 14.31
N LEU A 299 10.63 0.57 13.22
CA LEU A 299 11.05 -0.03 11.95
C LEU A 299 12.32 0.65 11.42
N LYS A 300 12.37 1.99 11.41
CA LYS A 300 13.57 2.71 10.97
C LYS A 300 14.82 2.34 11.78
N ALA A 301 14.67 2.25 13.10
CA ALA A 301 15.75 1.85 14.00
C ALA A 301 16.21 0.39 13.80
N SER A 302 15.44 -0.47 13.14
CA SER A 302 15.82 -1.87 12.92
C SER A 302 16.84 -2.07 11.79
N TYR A 303 16.91 -1.14 10.83
CA TYR A 303 17.80 -1.25 9.67
C TYR A 303 18.81 -0.10 9.55
N THR A 304 18.69 0.97 10.35
CA THR A 304 19.67 2.05 10.37
C THR A 304 19.86 2.62 11.77
N LYS A 305 21.07 3.12 12.04
CA LYS A 305 21.40 3.78 13.31
C LYS A 305 20.80 5.20 13.30
N LEU A 306 19.99 5.48 14.31
CA LEU A 306 19.42 6.81 14.53
C LEU A 306 20.24 7.58 15.57
N SER A 307 20.48 8.87 15.30
CA SER A 307 21.17 9.75 16.26
C SER A 307 20.23 10.17 17.37
N ASP A 308 20.78 10.32 18.58
CA ASP A 308 20.04 10.83 19.73
C ASP A 308 19.33 12.14 19.40
N THR A 309 18.03 12.16 19.67
CA THR A 309 17.13 13.25 19.30
C THR A 309 15.99 13.32 20.32
N GLU A 310 15.65 14.52 20.75
CA GLU A 310 14.40 14.78 21.45
C GLU A 310 13.71 15.95 20.74
N PHE A 311 12.58 15.69 20.11
CA PHE A 311 11.83 16.70 19.38
C PHE A 311 10.34 16.56 19.64
N VAL A 312 9.66 17.69 19.82
CA VAL A 312 8.21 17.72 20.08
C VAL A 312 7.53 18.44 18.94
N LEU A 313 6.74 17.71 18.16
CA LEU A 313 5.92 18.23 17.07
C LEU A 313 4.50 18.50 17.56
N GLY A 314 4.06 19.75 17.52
CA GLY A 314 2.65 20.09 17.69
C GLY A 314 1.86 19.79 16.41
N ILE A 315 0.73 19.10 16.52
CA ILE A 315 -0.17 18.82 15.40
C ILE A 315 -1.54 19.41 15.74
N LYS A 316 -1.99 20.37 14.92
CA LYS A 316 -3.29 21.04 15.11
C LYS A 316 -4.43 20.01 15.20
N ASP A 317 -5.31 20.20 16.17
CA ASP A 317 -6.48 19.33 16.44
C ASP A 317 -6.12 17.85 16.70
N TYR A 318 -4.92 17.58 17.22
CA TYR A 318 -4.47 16.25 17.61
C TYR A 318 -3.68 16.25 18.92
N GLY A 319 -2.78 17.23 19.12
CA GLY A 319 -1.93 17.37 20.31
C GLY A 319 -0.44 17.38 19.97
N ASN A 320 0.42 17.20 20.98
CA ASN A 320 1.87 17.19 20.79
C ASN A 320 2.41 15.77 20.74
N LEU A 321 3.27 15.51 19.76
CA LEU A 321 3.95 14.25 19.53
C LEU A 321 5.43 14.40 19.90
N LEU A 322 5.88 13.66 20.92
CA LEU A 322 7.29 13.48 21.21
C LEU A 322 7.88 12.46 20.22
N ILE A 323 8.99 12.83 19.60
CA ILE A 323 9.84 11.98 18.77
C ILE A 323 11.17 11.87 19.50
N CYS A 324 11.49 10.69 20.02
CA CYS A 324 12.66 10.50 20.84
C CYS A 324 13.51 9.33 20.33
N VAL A 325 14.81 9.58 20.23
CA VAL A 325 15.86 8.57 20.07
C VAL A 325 16.85 8.83 21.20
N LYS A 326 17.10 7.84 22.04
CA LYS A 326 18.09 7.93 23.11
C LYS A 326 18.70 6.58 23.37
N ASP A 327 20.03 6.51 23.40
CA ASP A 327 20.79 5.28 23.68
C ASP A 327 20.35 4.12 22.74
N GLY A 328 20.10 4.44 21.47
CA GLY A 328 19.65 3.48 20.45
C GLY A 328 18.18 3.05 20.55
N LYS A 329 17.41 3.56 21.51
CA LYS A 329 15.97 3.30 21.63
C LYS A 329 15.19 4.44 20.99
N ALA A 330 14.33 4.10 20.04
CA ALA A 330 13.48 5.06 19.34
C ALA A 330 11.99 4.83 19.65
N PHE A 331 11.24 5.90 19.91
CA PHE A 331 9.81 5.85 20.12
C PHE A 331 9.15 7.19 19.77
N CYS A 332 7.84 7.12 19.53
CA CYS A 332 6.99 8.30 19.44
C CYS A 332 5.79 8.15 20.38
N GLU A 333 5.40 9.23 21.05
CA GLU A 333 4.23 9.20 21.94
C GLU A 333 3.58 10.57 22.08
N LYS A 334 2.31 10.60 22.49
CA LYS A 334 1.69 11.87 22.90
C LYS A 334 2.37 12.38 24.17
N CYS A 335 2.51 13.69 24.28
CA CYS A 335 3.08 14.32 25.46
C CYS A 335 2.46 15.70 25.73
N ASP A 336 2.68 16.23 26.93
CA ASP A 336 2.26 17.58 27.31
C ASP A 336 3.41 18.60 27.23
N LYS A 337 4.58 18.19 26.73
CA LYS A 337 5.73 19.09 26.55
C LYS A 337 5.38 20.17 25.53
N LYS A 338 5.97 21.36 25.70
CA LYS A 338 5.81 22.47 24.74
C LYS A 338 6.36 22.05 23.37
N PRO A 339 5.62 22.25 22.27
CA PRO A 339 6.09 21.89 20.94
C PRO A 339 7.22 22.82 20.49
N HIS A 340 8.19 22.26 19.77
CA HIS A 340 9.26 23.01 19.11
C HIS A 340 8.71 23.75 17.89
N ILE A 341 7.85 23.08 17.12
CA ILE A 341 7.09 23.64 16.00
C ILE A 341 5.65 23.12 16.04
N THR A 342 4.72 23.80 15.36
CA THR A 342 3.35 23.31 15.21
C THR A 342 2.92 23.33 13.74
N LEU A 343 2.41 22.20 13.24
CA LEU A 343 1.97 22.02 11.85
C LEU A 343 0.48 21.67 11.79
N ASP A 344 -0.17 21.98 10.66
CA ASP A 344 -1.47 21.37 10.33
C ASP A 344 -1.30 19.87 10.01
N LYS A 345 -2.41 19.11 10.00
CA LYS A 345 -2.37 17.66 9.78
C LYS A 345 -1.76 17.24 8.44
N LEU A 346 -1.98 17.99 7.35
CA LEU A 346 -1.41 17.66 6.04
C LEU A 346 0.10 17.88 6.04
N SER A 347 0.54 19.02 6.58
CA SER A 347 1.95 19.36 6.73
C SER A 347 2.67 18.39 7.67
N ALA A 348 2.06 17.99 8.79
CA ALA A 348 2.58 16.95 9.69
C ALA A 348 2.71 15.59 8.99
N THR A 349 1.74 15.20 8.16
CA THR A 349 1.83 13.96 7.36
C THR A 349 3.01 14.01 6.38
N ARG A 350 3.23 15.11 5.65
CA ARG A 350 4.40 15.25 4.77
C ARG A 350 5.71 15.27 5.56
N PHE A 351 5.72 15.95 6.70
CA PHE A 351 6.89 16.09 7.55
C PHE A 351 7.37 14.75 8.12
N LEU A 352 6.43 13.93 8.59
CA LEU A 352 6.71 12.64 9.22
C LEU A 352 6.87 11.51 8.23
N PHE A 353 6.13 11.50 7.11
CA PHE A 353 5.99 10.32 6.25
C PHE A 353 6.18 10.64 4.75
N GLY A 354 6.50 11.88 4.39
CA GLY A 354 6.63 12.30 3.00
C GLY A 354 7.87 11.71 2.31
N PRO A 355 7.94 11.75 0.97
CA PRO A 355 9.10 11.26 0.20
C PRO A 355 10.29 12.23 0.21
N PHE A 356 10.12 13.42 0.78
CA PHE A 356 11.16 14.46 0.84
C PHE A 356 11.62 14.70 2.27
N SER A 357 12.78 15.33 2.41
CA SER A 357 13.30 15.78 3.70
C SER A 357 12.27 16.66 4.43
N PRO A 358 12.18 16.57 5.78
CA PRO A 358 11.35 17.46 6.60
C PRO A 358 11.61 18.95 6.34
N ASN A 359 12.83 19.32 5.90
CA ASN A 359 13.21 20.69 5.55
C ASN A 359 12.36 21.30 4.43
N THR A 360 11.76 20.48 3.58
CA THR A 360 10.84 20.93 2.52
C THR A 360 9.48 21.39 3.07
N VAL A 361 9.17 21.03 4.32
CA VAL A 361 7.92 21.43 5.01
C VAL A 361 8.18 22.61 5.94
N CYS A 362 9.27 22.56 6.72
CA CYS A 362 9.68 23.62 7.61
C CYS A 362 11.19 23.52 7.92
N ASP A 363 11.83 24.64 8.22
CA ASP A 363 13.27 24.70 8.49
C ASP A 363 13.62 24.06 9.85
N VAL A 364 13.92 22.75 9.85
CA VAL A 364 14.32 21.98 11.05
C VAL A 364 15.30 20.86 10.72
N ASN A 365 16.39 20.77 11.47
CA ASN A 365 17.40 19.74 11.23
C ASN A 365 17.00 18.37 11.80
N LEU A 366 16.11 17.65 11.10
CA LEU A 366 15.63 16.31 11.48
C LEU A 366 15.75 15.26 10.37
N SER A 367 16.47 15.57 9.29
CA SER A 367 16.63 14.65 8.14
C SER A 367 17.40 13.36 8.50
N HIS A 368 18.10 13.34 9.63
CA HIS A 368 18.79 12.16 10.13
C HIS A 368 17.86 11.12 10.77
N ILE A 369 16.62 11.48 11.13
CA ILE A 369 15.61 10.54 11.64
C ILE A 369 14.31 10.54 10.82
N LEU A 370 13.97 11.62 10.13
CA LEU A 370 12.76 11.77 9.31
C LEU A 370 13.11 11.89 7.81
N PRO A 371 12.20 11.51 6.90
CA PRO A 371 10.87 10.92 7.13
C PRO A 371 10.94 9.48 7.69
N LEU A 372 9.85 9.02 8.29
CA LEU A 372 9.65 7.66 8.75
C LEU A 372 9.22 6.77 7.56
N PRO A 373 9.65 5.49 7.52
CA PRO A 373 9.59 4.64 6.34
C PRO A 373 8.21 4.04 6.10
N LEU A 374 7.18 4.87 5.92
CA LEU A 374 5.88 4.40 5.47
C LEU A 374 6.01 3.94 4.02
N THR A 375 5.60 2.72 3.74
CA THR A 375 5.56 2.13 2.40
C THR A 375 4.24 1.38 2.25
N TRP A 376 3.82 1.12 1.00
CA TRP A 376 2.59 0.38 0.76
C TRP A 376 2.61 -0.29 -0.61
N ASN A 377 2.52 -1.61 -0.65
CA ASN A 377 2.48 -2.35 -1.90
C ASN A 377 1.19 -1.99 -2.68
N THR A 378 1.32 -1.81 -4.00
CA THR A 378 0.22 -1.34 -4.84
C THR A 378 -0.92 -2.34 -5.03
N LEU A 379 -0.72 -3.63 -4.76
CA LEU A 379 -1.77 -4.67 -4.74
C LEU A 379 -2.54 -4.68 -3.41
N ASP A 380 -1.96 -4.18 -2.31
CA ASP A 380 -2.61 -4.09 -0.99
C ASP A 380 -3.65 -2.95 -0.92
N ARG A 381 -4.47 -2.79 -1.96
CA ARG A 381 -5.67 -1.92 -1.94
C ARG A 381 -6.84 -2.60 -1.22
N LEU A 382 -6.68 -3.92 -1.02
CA LEU A 382 -7.60 -4.99 -0.63
C LEU A 382 -8.77 -5.18 -1.57
#